data_AF-A0A328WX02-F1
#
_entry.id   AF-A0A328WX02-F1
#
_cell.length_a   1.000
_cell.length_b   1.000
_cell.length_c   1.000
_cell.angle_alpha   90.00
_cell.angle_beta   90.00
_cell.angle_gamma   90.00
#
_symmetry.space_group_name_H-M   'P 1'
#
loop_
_entity.id
_entity.type
_entity.pdbx_description
1 polymer ?
#
loop_
_entity_poly.entity_id
_entity_poly.type
_entity_poly.pdbx_seq_one_letter_code
_entity_poly.pdbx_strand_id
1 'polypeptide(L)'
;MKKMTLLFCVLMMISCQKELELVKANRTIDSTVVDHSPIYIFLDANNKDTLAEVNRKNTIGTTNWIFHVDKRLPLNIAIPEIVALQDRRDKAQFHKNEEAGNYFSYTDSLQKTLAFMPFKEVNYSYNSYYSSIYVKENPDYHLHFQTFSVNFKPKNKVSVDGNEVEMSELLTFLKEYTAFSSEGKRVLIYLNFDERLTFNQYLSKLIELKALENDMVSISPIHFIYDKKKLPDCDCGM
;
A
#
# COMPACT_ATOMS: atom_id res chain seq x y z
N MET A 1 46.96 29.66 1.95
CA MET A 1 46.49 28.57 2.83
C MET A 1 45.04 28.76 3.28
N LYS A 2 44.60 29.92 3.80
CA LYS A 2 43.19 30.17 4.19
C LYS A 2 42.14 29.94 3.09
N LYS A 3 42.45 30.25 1.82
CA LYS A 3 41.54 30.00 0.68
C LYS A 3 41.36 28.52 0.32
N MET A 4 42.38 27.68 0.59
CA MET A 4 42.32 26.22 0.37
C MET A 4 41.51 25.52 1.47
N THR A 5 41.56 26.02 2.70
CA THR A 5 40.77 25.49 3.83
C THR A 5 39.27 25.73 3.62
N LEU A 6 38.89 26.88 3.03
CA LEU A 6 37.50 27.20 2.72
C LEU A 6 36.93 26.27 1.62
N LEU A 7 37.74 25.95 0.59
CA LEU A 7 37.34 25.04 -0.48
C LEU A 7 37.12 23.61 0.04
N PHE A 8 37.96 23.15 0.96
CA PHE A 8 37.82 21.84 1.60
C PHE A 8 36.56 21.75 2.49
N CYS A 9 36.20 22.83 3.19
CA CYS A 9 34.94 22.90 3.94
C CYS A 9 33.69 22.92 3.05
N VAL A 10 33.75 23.56 1.87
CA VAL A 10 32.63 23.59 0.92
C VAL A 10 32.40 22.21 0.26
N LEU A 11 33.47 21.45 -0.02
CA LEU A 11 33.37 20.09 -0.55
C LEU A 11 32.77 19.08 0.45
N MET A 12 32.92 19.30 1.76
CA MET A 12 32.34 18.44 2.80
C MET A 12 30.81 18.58 2.95
N MET A 13 30.21 19.65 2.41
CA MET A 13 28.77 19.93 2.55
C MET A 13 27.93 19.32 1.41
N ILE A 14 28.56 18.70 0.40
CA ILE A 14 27.87 18.00 -0.69
C ILE A 14 27.75 16.51 -0.33
N SER A 15 27.13 16.21 0.82
CA SER A 15 26.62 14.86 1.05
C SER A 15 25.28 14.75 0.35
N CYS A 16 25.24 14.15 -0.84
CA CYS A 16 24.00 13.78 -1.51
C CYS A 16 23.30 12.69 -0.68
N GLN A 17 22.51 13.08 0.31
CA GLN A 17 21.67 12.16 1.06
C GLN A 17 20.45 11.83 0.21
N LYS A 18 20.18 10.54 -0.02
CA LYS A 18 18.95 10.10 -0.68
C LYS A 18 17.77 10.50 0.21
N GLU A 19 16.93 11.41 -0.28
CA GLU A 19 15.76 11.91 0.45
C GLU A 19 14.59 10.94 0.27
N LEU A 20 14.04 10.48 1.39
CA LEU A 20 12.85 9.64 1.42
C LEU A 20 11.59 10.51 1.52
N GLU A 21 10.69 10.39 0.55
CA GLU A 21 9.42 11.09 0.60
C GLU A 21 8.28 10.18 1.08
N LEU A 22 7.70 10.46 2.24
CA LEU A 22 6.54 9.70 2.76
C LEU A 22 5.21 10.18 2.18
N VAL A 23 4.24 9.26 2.16
CA VAL A 23 2.84 9.55 1.88
C VAL A 23 2.29 10.52 2.92
N LYS A 24 1.37 11.39 2.50
CA LYS A 24 0.70 12.36 3.37
C LYS A 24 -0.80 12.07 3.37
N ALA A 25 -1.41 12.05 4.53
CA ALA A 25 -2.86 11.94 4.69
C ALA A 25 -3.37 12.86 5.80
N ASN A 26 -4.65 13.20 5.78
CA ASN A 26 -5.29 14.12 6.73
C ASN A 26 -6.01 13.38 7.87
N ARG A 27 -5.52 12.20 8.26
CA ARG A 27 -6.11 11.36 9.30
C ARG A 27 -5.06 10.50 9.97
N THR A 28 -5.17 10.30 11.28
CA THR A 28 -4.41 9.30 12.02
C THR A 28 -5.16 7.96 12.02
N ILE A 29 -4.51 6.88 11.61
CA ILE A 29 -5.01 5.50 11.76
C ILE A 29 -4.50 4.91 13.07
N ASP A 30 -3.18 4.91 13.27
CA ASP A 30 -2.51 4.53 14.52
C ASP A 30 -1.30 5.43 14.72
N SER A 31 -0.98 5.78 15.97
CA SER A 31 0.19 6.57 16.37
C SER A 31 0.95 5.95 17.54
N THR A 32 0.58 4.73 17.95
CA THR A 32 0.96 4.10 19.21
C THR A 32 1.90 2.91 19.06
N VAL A 33 2.38 2.64 17.83
CA VAL A 33 3.26 1.49 17.54
C VAL A 33 4.62 1.64 18.24
N VAL A 34 4.83 0.83 19.27
CA VAL A 34 6.08 0.71 20.03
C VAL A 34 6.86 -0.55 19.63
N ASP A 35 8.07 -0.71 20.17
CA ASP A 35 8.97 -1.85 19.92
C ASP A 35 9.06 -2.22 18.44
N HIS A 36 9.66 -1.31 17.66
CA HIS A 36 9.66 -1.40 16.22
C HIS A 36 11.05 -1.27 15.60
N SER A 37 11.22 -1.97 14.49
CA SER A 37 12.37 -1.86 13.59
C SER A 37 11.98 -1.07 12.33
N PRO A 38 12.70 0.00 11.98
CA PRO A 38 12.43 0.77 10.78
C PRO A 38 13.07 0.14 9.54
N ILE A 39 12.27 -0.07 8.50
CA ILE A 39 12.69 -0.54 7.19
C ILE A 39 12.52 0.59 6.20
N TYR A 40 13.57 0.96 5.49
CA TYR A 40 13.54 2.04 4.51
C TYR A 40 13.62 1.47 3.10
N ILE A 41 12.73 1.93 2.23
CA ILE A 41 12.70 1.60 0.79
C ILE A 41 12.78 2.91 0.01
N PHE A 42 13.96 3.23 -0.51
CA PHE A 42 14.24 4.47 -1.21
C PHE A 42 14.02 4.32 -2.72
N LEU A 43 13.58 5.40 -3.35
CA LEU A 43 13.64 5.53 -4.80
C LEU A 43 15.11 5.71 -5.23
N ASP A 44 15.59 4.84 -6.11
CA ASP A 44 16.87 5.03 -6.80
C ASP A 44 16.65 5.16 -8.31
N ALA A 45 16.78 6.38 -8.82
CA ALA A 45 16.59 6.71 -10.23
C ALA A 45 17.95 6.90 -10.92
N ASN A 46 18.60 5.80 -11.29
CA ASN A 46 19.87 5.86 -12.01
C ASN A 46 19.65 6.06 -13.52
N ASN A 47 19.17 7.23 -13.94
CA ASN A 47 19.05 7.75 -15.33
C ASN A 47 18.49 6.84 -16.46
N LYS A 48 18.18 5.57 -16.20
CA LYS A 48 17.72 4.55 -17.16
C LYS A 48 16.66 3.64 -16.56
N ASP A 49 16.77 3.32 -15.26
CA ASP A 49 15.82 2.45 -14.56
C ASP A 49 15.39 3.05 -13.21
N THR A 50 14.15 2.75 -12.82
CA THR A 50 13.61 3.02 -11.48
C THR A 50 13.82 1.77 -10.63
N LEU A 51 14.62 1.89 -9.57
CA LEU A 51 14.91 0.80 -8.63
C LEU A 51 14.45 1.18 -7.21
N ALA A 52 14.23 0.16 -6.39
CA ALA A 52 14.06 0.30 -4.95
C ALA A 52 15.36 -0.10 -4.22
N GLU A 53 15.92 0.81 -3.43
CA GLU A 53 17.00 0.49 -2.51
C GLU A 53 16.43 0.21 -1.12
N VAL A 54 16.65 -1.01 -0.62
CA VAL A 54 16.11 -1.45 0.67
C VAL A 54 17.21 -1.49 1.74
N ASN A 55 17.02 -0.79 2.86
CA ASN A 55 17.87 -0.95 4.03
C ASN A 55 17.49 -2.20 4.82
N ARG A 56 18.07 -3.34 4.43
CA ARG A 56 17.83 -4.66 5.05
C ARG A 56 18.51 -4.86 6.41
N LYS A 57 19.33 -3.91 6.89
CA LYS A 57 20.12 -4.09 8.12
C LYS A 57 19.29 -3.96 9.40
N ASN A 58 18.11 -3.36 9.31
CA ASN A 58 17.25 -3.06 10.45
C ASN A 58 16.00 -3.97 10.48
N THR A 59 16.15 -5.28 10.28
CA THR A 59 15.02 -6.24 10.26
C THR A 59 15.10 -7.20 11.45
N ILE A 60 14.68 -6.77 12.65
CA ILE A 60 14.65 -7.62 13.86
C ILE A 60 13.35 -8.42 13.87
N GLY A 61 13.42 -9.75 13.85
CA GLY A 61 12.25 -10.62 13.65
C GLY A 61 11.23 -10.64 14.80
N THR A 62 11.59 -10.17 15.99
CA THR A 62 10.73 -10.17 17.18
C THR A 62 9.96 -8.86 17.40
N THR A 63 10.33 -7.79 16.69
CA THR A 63 9.75 -6.43 16.83
C THR A 63 8.72 -6.16 15.74
N ASN A 64 7.84 -5.17 15.94
CA ASN A 64 7.02 -4.62 14.87
C ASN A 64 7.90 -4.09 13.72
N TRP A 65 7.46 -4.21 12.48
CA TRP A 65 8.17 -3.63 11.34
C TRP A 65 7.44 -2.41 10.80
N ILE A 66 8.15 -1.28 10.74
CA ILE A 66 7.64 -0.03 10.16
C ILE A 66 8.33 0.19 8.83
N PHE A 67 7.55 0.09 7.76
CA PHE A 67 7.99 0.29 6.38
C PHE A 67 7.85 1.78 6.02
N HIS A 68 8.99 2.44 5.90
CA HIS A 68 9.15 3.77 5.37
C HIS A 68 9.44 3.68 3.87
N VAL A 69 8.37 3.73 3.06
CA VAL A 69 8.45 3.53 1.61
C VAL A 69 8.39 4.87 0.90
N ASP A 70 9.30 5.09 -0.05
CA ASP A 70 9.25 6.27 -0.89
C ASP A 70 7.96 6.29 -1.71
N LYS A 71 7.16 7.34 -1.51
CA LYS A 71 5.83 7.49 -2.09
C LYS A 71 5.84 7.47 -3.63
N ARG A 72 7.00 7.76 -4.26
CA ARG A 72 7.16 7.87 -5.71
C ARG A 72 7.39 6.51 -6.37
N LEU A 73 7.73 5.47 -5.61
CA LEU A 73 7.97 4.14 -6.14
C LEU A 73 6.71 3.56 -6.80
N PRO A 74 6.80 3.01 -8.03
CA PRO A 74 5.74 2.21 -8.63
C PRO A 74 5.43 0.95 -7.80
N LEU A 75 4.19 0.46 -7.84
CA LEU A 75 3.79 -0.74 -7.09
C LEU A 75 4.49 -2.01 -7.57
N ASN A 76 4.73 -2.16 -8.88
CA ASN A 76 5.53 -3.26 -9.42
C ASN A 76 7.00 -3.27 -8.95
N ILE A 77 7.48 -2.19 -8.31
CA ILE A 77 8.81 -2.13 -7.69
C ILE A 77 8.71 -2.25 -6.17
N ALA A 78 7.82 -1.49 -5.52
CA ALA A 78 7.74 -1.44 -4.06
C ALA A 78 7.15 -2.72 -3.44
N ILE A 79 6.04 -3.23 -4.00
CA ILE A 79 5.31 -4.35 -3.41
C ILE A 79 6.14 -5.66 -3.42
N PRO A 80 6.88 -6.02 -4.49
CA PRO A 80 7.76 -7.19 -4.45
C PRO A 80 8.83 -7.15 -3.35
N GLU A 81 9.45 -5.98 -3.10
CA GLU A 81 10.43 -5.86 -2.00
C GLU A 81 9.77 -6.01 -0.62
N ILE A 82 8.55 -5.47 -0.44
CA ILE A 82 7.78 -5.62 0.79
C ILE A 82 7.44 -7.10 1.04
N VAL A 83 6.92 -7.80 0.03
CA VAL A 83 6.59 -9.22 0.12
C VAL A 83 7.83 -10.07 0.37
N ALA A 84 8.95 -9.81 -0.31
CA ALA A 84 10.20 -10.52 -0.07
C ALA A 84 10.69 -10.41 1.39
N LEU A 85 10.48 -9.26 2.03
CA LEU A 85 10.79 -9.06 3.44
C LEU A 85 9.83 -9.82 4.36
N GLN A 86 8.52 -9.78 4.10
CA GLN A 86 7.53 -10.56 4.85
C GLN A 86 7.82 -12.06 4.79
N ASP A 87 8.00 -12.59 3.58
CA ASP A 87 8.37 -13.99 3.34
C ASP A 87 9.61 -14.41 4.12
N ARG A 88 10.63 -13.55 4.15
CA ARG A 88 11.87 -13.82 4.87
C ARG A 88 11.63 -13.94 6.37
N ARG A 89 10.74 -13.11 6.93
CA ARG A 89 10.36 -13.19 8.35
C ARG A 89 9.59 -14.46 8.63
N ASP A 90 8.61 -14.77 7.79
CA ASP A 90 7.69 -15.89 8.02
C ASP A 90 8.43 -17.24 7.91
N LYS A 91 9.43 -17.32 7.03
CA LYS A 91 10.34 -18.47 6.87
C LYS A 91 11.40 -18.60 7.97
N ALA A 92 11.56 -17.60 8.85
CA ALA A 92 12.56 -17.67 9.92
C ALA A 92 12.16 -18.72 10.98
N GLN A 93 13.09 -19.64 11.27
CA GLN A 93 12.84 -20.74 12.22
C GLN A 93 12.99 -20.32 13.69
N PHE A 94 13.81 -19.31 13.97
CA PHE A 94 14.12 -18.82 15.31
C PHE A 94 13.96 -17.30 15.37
N HIS A 95 13.73 -16.76 16.58
CA HIS A 95 13.60 -15.32 16.84
C HIS A 95 12.51 -14.62 16.00
N LYS A 96 11.37 -15.29 15.82
CA LYS A 96 10.15 -14.69 15.28
C LYS A 96 9.11 -14.48 16.38
N ASN A 97 8.37 -13.38 16.27
CA ASN A 97 7.19 -13.11 17.09
C ASN A 97 5.96 -13.09 16.18
N GLU A 98 5.09 -14.07 16.31
CA GLU A 98 3.84 -14.17 15.52
C GLU A 98 2.82 -13.08 15.89
N GLU A 99 3.02 -12.33 16.97
CA GLU A 99 2.20 -11.16 17.31
C GLU A 99 2.71 -9.88 16.64
N ALA A 100 4.01 -9.82 16.29
CA ALA A 100 4.62 -8.63 15.70
C ALA A 100 3.94 -8.22 14.39
N GLY A 101 3.61 -6.94 14.29
CA GLY A 101 2.90 -6.30 13.20
C GLY A 101 3.78 -5.86 12.03
N ASN A 102 3.13 -5.56 10.91
CA ASN A 102 3.69 -4.79 9.80
C ASN A 102 2.88 -3.52 9.63
N TYR A 103 3.57 -2.38 9.50
CA TYR A 103 2.95 -1.07 9.40
C TYR A 103 3.61 -0.25 8.30
N PHE A 104 2.82 0.41 7.46
CA PHE A 104 3.33 1.49 6.62
C PHE A 104 3.34 2.78 7.42
N SER A 105 4.45 3.51 7.39
CA SER A 105 4.49 4.86 7.93
C SER A 105 3.97 5.87 6.90
N TYR A 106 3.26 6.89 7.38
CA TYR A 106 2.92 8.08 6.60
C TYR A 106 2.93 9.31 7.51
N THR A 107 2.92 10.50 6.91
CA THR A 107 2.79 11.76 7.66
C THR A 107 1.33 12.13 7.80
N ASP A 108 0.84 12.21 9.04
CA ASP A 108 -0.41 12.89 9.33
C ASP A 108 -0.22 14.40 9.11
N SER A 109 -0.91 14.95 8.13
CA SER A 109 -0.78 16.35 7.72
C SER A 109 -1.49 17.31 8.67
N LEU A 110 -2.45 16.84 9.47
CA LEU A 110 -3.13 17.64 10.50
C LEU A 110 -2.26 17.75 11.74
N GLN A 111 -1.76 16.62 12.24
CA GLN A 111 -0.93 16.56 13.44
C GLN A 111 0.54 16.87 13.18
N LYS A 112 0.98 16.80 11.92
CA LYS A 112 2.38 16.95 11.48
C LYS A 112 3.32 15.93 12.14
N THR A 113 2.81 14.73 12.40
CA THR A 113 3.53 13.61 13.03
C THR A 113 3.48 12.37 12.13
N LEU A 114 4.27 11.35 12.48
CA LEU A 114 4.12 10.03 11.87
C LEU A 114 2.85 9.36 12.37
N ALA A 115 2.22 8.62 11.46
CA ALA A 115 1.12 7.71 11.73
C ALA A 115 1.35 6.41 10.94
N PHE A 116 0.62 5.37 11.34
CA PHE A 116 0.89 3.99 10.93
C PHE A 116 -0.37 3.34 10.39
N MET A 117 -0.25 2.70 9.22
CA MET A 117 -1.30 1.88 8.61
C MET A 117 -0.91 0.41 8.74
N PRO A 118 -1.62 -0.40 9.55
CA PRO A 118 -1.33 -1.82 9.68
C PRO A 118 -1.63 -2.55 8.36
N PHE A 119 -0.77 -3.51 8.01
CA PHE A 119 -0.94 -4.32 6.81
C PHE A 119 -0.47 -5.78 6.98
N LYS A 120 -0.28 -6.26 8.21
CA LYS A 120 0.18 -7.64 8.47
C LYS A 120 -0.68 -8.70 7.78
N GLU A 121 -1.99 -8.51 7.77
CA GLU A 121 -2.95 -9.46 7.19
C GLU A 121 -3.12 -9.30 5.68
N VAL A 122 -2.48 -8.28 5.08
CA VAL A 122 -2.61 -8.01 3.64
C VAL A 122 -1.82 -9.04 2.85
N ASN A 123 -2.52 -9.72 1.94
CA ASN A 123 -1.95 -10.63 0.96
C ASN A 123 -1.99 -9.99 -0.43
N TYR A 124 -0.89 -10.13 -1.18
CA TYR A 124 -0.78 -9.56 -2.51
C TYR A 124 -0.99 -10.61 -3.59
N SER A 125 -1.91 -10.31 -4.50
CA SER A 125 -2.13 -11.05 -5.74
C SER A 125 -1.53 -10.28 -6.92
N TYR A 126 -0.97 -10.96 -7.91
CA TYR A 126 -0.19 -10.32 -8.98
C TYR A 126 -0.66 -10.68 -10.40
N ASN A 127 -0.12 -9.94 -11.37
CA ASN A 127 -0.19 -10.20 -12.81
C ASN A 127 -1.62 -10.15 -13.36
N SER A 128 -2.13 -11.29 -13.82
CA SER A 128 -3.41 -11.42 -14.51
C SER A 128 -4.56 -11.70 -13.55
N TYR A 129 -4.28 -11.87 -12.26
CA TYR A 129 -5.28 -12.26 -11.28
C TYR A 129 -5.95 -11.03 -10.69
N TYR A 130 -7.28 -11.00 -10.80
CA TYR A 130 -8.14 -9.84 -10.54
C TYR A 130 -9.25 -10.25 -9.58
N SER A 131 -9.79 -9.33 -8.80
CA SER A 131 -10.79 -9.67 -7.77
C SER A 131 -12.03 -10.37 -8.33
N SER A 132 -12.48 -9.97 -9.53
CA SER A 132 -13.64 -10.60 -10.19
C SER A 132 -13.40 -12.06 -10.55
N ILE A 133 -12.15 -12.47 -10.81
CA ILE A 133 -11.78 -13.86 -11.02
C ILE A 133 -11.80 -14.59 -9.67
N TYR A 134 -11.18 -14.01 -8.64
CA TYR A 134 -11.15 -14.58 -7.29
C TYR A 134 -12.56 -14.82 -6.73
N VAL A 135 -13.48 -13.88 -6.92
CA VAL A 135 -14.87 -14.02 -6.47
C VAL A 135 -15.57 -15.20 -7.13
N LYS A 136 -15.37 -15.38 -8.45
CA LYS A 136 -15.95 -16.50 -9.22
C LYS A 136 -15.38 -17.85 -8.81
N GLU A 137 -14.09 -17.90 -8.48
CA GLU A 137 -13.41 -19.14 -8.07
C GLU A 137 -13.70 -19.55 -6.62
N ASN A 138 -14.21 -18.64 -5.78
CA ASN A 138 -14.45 -18.88 -4.35
C ASN A 138 -15.90 -18.56 -3.92
N PRO A 139 -16.94 -19.13 -4.56
CA PRO A 139 -18.33 -18.73 -4.32
C PRO A 139 -18.79 -18.92 -2.87
N ASP A 140 -18.34 -19.99 -2.19
CA ASP A 140 -18.77 -20.32 -0.82
C ASP A 140 -18.28 -19.27 0.19
N TYR A 141 -17.08 -18.72 0.00
CA TYR A 141 -16.56 -17.64 0.85
C TYR A 141 -17.42 -16.38 0.76
N HIS A 142 -18.06 -16.15 -0.38
CA HIS A 142 -18.84 -14.94 -0.68
C HIS A 142 -20.34 -15.08 -0.40
N LEU A 143 -20.83 -16.25 0.05
CA LEU A 143 -22.26 -16.51 0.22
C LEU A 143 -22.96 -15.45 1.09
N HIS A 144 -22.29 -15.01 2.15
CA HIS A 144 -22.78 -14.04 3.14
C HIS A 144 -22.33 -12.60 2.87
N PHE A 145 -21.66 -12.36 1.74
CA PHE A 145 -21.16 -11.05 1.38
C PHE A 145 -21.86 -10.53 0.13
N GLN A 146 -22.15 -9.23 0.14
CA GLN A 146 -22.24 -8.45 -1.08
C GLN A 146 -20.83 -7.96 -1.41
N THR A 147 -20.31 -8.31 -2.58
CA THR A 147 -18.95 -7.93 -2.98
C THR A 147 -18.97 -6.74 -3.93
N PHE A 148 -18.01 -5.82 -3.75
CA PHE A 148 -17.73 -4.73 -4.68
C PHE A 148 -16.28 -4.78 -5.12
N SER A 149 -16.02 -4.47 -6.38
CA SER A 149 -14.68 -4.37 -6.94
C SER A 149 -14.35 -2.91 -7.26
N VAL A 150 -13.42 -2.32 -6.52
CA VAL A 150 -12.89 -0.99 -6.80
C VAL A 150 -11.58 -1.13 -7.58
N ASN A 151 -11.51 -0.50 -8.73
CA ASN A 151 -10.36 -0.59 -9.65
C ASN A 151 -9.68 0.77 -9.80
N PHE A 152 -8.46 0.88 -9.26
CA PHE A 152 -7.63 2.07 -9.39
C PHE A 152 -6.73 1.97 -10.61
N LYS A 153 -6.82 2.97 -11.48
CA LYS A 153 -6.11 3.05 -12.77
C LYS A 153 -5.20 4.29 -12.82
N PRO A 154 -4.15 4.30 -13.66
CA PRO A 154 -3.32 5.48 -13.87
C PRO A 154 -4.16 6.68 -14.36
N LYS A 155 -3.62 7.89 -14.20
CA LYS A 155 -4.30 9.16 -14.50
C LYS A 155 -5.53 9.43 -13.61
N ASN A 156 -5.49 8.98 -12.36
CA ASN A 156 -6.51 9.24 -11.33
C ASN A 156 -7.91 8.73 -11.70
N LYS A 157 -7.99 7.64 -12.47
CA LYS A 157 -9.24 7.00 -12.83
C LYS A 157 -9.60 5.91 -11.84
N VAL A 158 -10.88 5.76 -11.54
CA VAL A 158 -11.40 4.68 -10.71
C VAL A 158 -12.71 4.16 -11.27
N SER A 159 -12.89 2.84 -11.29
CA SER A 159 -14.20 2.22 -11.53
C SER A 159 -14.66 1.38 -10.34
N VAL A 160 -15.98 1.28 -10.17
CA VAL A 160 -16.63 0.39 -9.19
C VAL A 160 -17.52 -0.58 -9.98
N ASP A 161 -17.22 -1.87 -9.87
CA ASP A 161 -17.84 -2.94 -10.68
C ASP A 161 -17.89 -2.61 -12.18
N GLY A 162 -16.82 -1.97 -12.65
CA GLY A 162 -16.61 -1.56 -14.03
C GLY A 162 -17.31 -0.30 -14.50
N ASN A 163 -18.05 0.38 -13.61
CA ASN A 163 -18.58 1.71 -13.89
C ASN A 163 -17.56 2.76 -13.45
N GLU A 164 -17.13 3.64 -14.34
CA GLU A 164 -16.23 4.74 -13.99
C GLU A 164 -16.92 5.70 -12.99
N VAL A 165 -16.18 6.11 -11.97
CA VAL A 165 -16.63 7.02 -10.91
C VAL A 165 -15.61 8.15 -10.78
N GLU A 166 -16.08 9.36 -10.49
CA GLU A 166 -15.19 10.46 -10.18
C GLU A 166 -14.44 10.20 -8.87
N MET A 167 -13.11 10.33 -8.88
CA MET A 167 -12.28 9.98 -7.73
C MET A 167 -12.66 10.76 -6.46
N SER A 168 -13.12 12.01 -6.61
CA SER A 168 -13.57 12.86 -5.50
C SER A 168 -14.90 12.38 -4.89
N GLU A 169 -15.70 11.64 -5.65
CA GLU A 169 -17.01 11.13 -5.24
C GLU A 169 -16.94 9.68 -4.76
N LEU A 170 -15.86 8.96 -5.05
CA LEU A 170 -15.69 7.54 -4.72
C LEU A 170 -16.08 7.19 -3.28
N LEU A 171 -15.58 7.94 -2.30
CA LEU A 171 -15.86 7.64 -0.90
C LEU A 171 -17.35 7.82 -0.58
N THR A 172 -17.99 8.87 -1.11
CA THR A 172 -19.43 9.12 -0.95
C THR A 172 -20.24 8.03 -1.66
N PHE A 173 -19.88 7.70 -2.90
CA PHE A 173 -20.49 6.63 -3.68
C PHE A 173 -20.46 5.30 -2.92
N LEU A 174 -19.29 4.90 -2.41
CA LEU A 174 -19.17 3.65 -1.64
C LEU A 174 -19.96 3.70 -0.33
N LYS A 175 -20.00 4.85 0.38
CA LYS A 175 -20.80 4.99 1.61
C LYS A 175 -22.28 4.80 1.35
N GLU A 176 -22.81 5.46 0.33
CA GLU A 176 -24.22 5.32 -0.05
C GLU A 176 -24.51 3.89 -0.45
N TYR A 177 -23.72 3.33 -1.37
CA TYR A 177 -23.93 1.99 -1.90
C TYR A 177 -23.85 0.90 -0.83
N THR A 178 -22.88 0.99 0.10
CA THR A 178 -22.75 0.05 1.21
C THR A 178 -23.86 0.16 2.26
N ALA A 179 -24.48 1.34 2.42
CA ALA A 179 -25.63 1.53 3.30
C ALA A 179 -26.91 0.90 2.72
N PHE A 180 -27.10 0.96 1.40
CA PHE A 180 -28.27 0.40 0.71
C PHE A 180 -28.21 -1.12 0.54
N SER A 181 -27.02 -1.73 0.48
CA SER A 181 -26.83 -3.15 0.15
C SER A 181 -27.13 -4.16 1.27
N SER A 182 -27.81 -3.75 2.34
CA SER A 182 -28.03 -4.56 3.55
C SER A 182 -29.35 -5.33 3.55
N GLU A 183 -29.63 -6.12 2.50
CA GLU A 183 -30.58 -7.25 2.58
C GLU A 183 -30.03 -8.38 3.50
N GLY A 184 -29.50 -8.03 4.68
CA GLY A 184 -28.92 -8.94 5.67
C GLY A 184 -27.49 -9.42 5.39
N LYS A 185 -26.86 -9.04 4.27
CA LYS A 185 -25.47 -9.40 3.95
C LYS A 185 -24.47 -8.34 4.42
N ARG A 186 -23.27 -8.79 4.80
CA ARG A 186 -22.12 -7.89 5.00
C ARG A 186 -21.55 -7.46 3.66
N VAL A 187 -20.89 -6.31 3.61
CA VAL A 187 -20.22 -5.82 2.42
C VAL A 187 -18.74 -6.15 2.48
N LEU A 188 -18.20 -6.69 1.38
CA LEU A 188 -16.77 -6.93 1.20
C LEU A 188 -16.27 -6.18 -0.03
N ILE A 189 -15.37 -5.23 0.18
CA ILE A 189 -14.79 -4.41 -0.89
C ILE A 189 -13.44 -4.97 -1.29
N TYR A 190 -13.31 -5.38 -2.53
CA TYR A 190 -12.05 -5.78 -3.16
C TYR A 190 -11.36 -4.61 -3.83
N LEU A 191 -10.04 -4.53 -3.67
CA LEU A 191 -9.22 -3.47 -4.25
C LEU A 191 -8.30 -4.04 -5.33
N ASN A 192 -8.41 -3.47 -6.53
CA ASN A 192 -7.52 -3.74 -7.65
C ASN A 192 -6.71 -2.47 -7.96
N PHE A 193 -5.42 -2.65 -8.15
CA PHE A 193 -4.48 -1.58 -8.44
C PHE A 193 -3.68 -1.95 -9.68
N ASP A 194 -3.69 -1.07 -10.69
CA ASP A 194 -2.72 -1.15 -11.78
C ASP A 194 -1.31 -1.04 -11.20
N GLU A 195 -0.42 -1.95 -11.58
CA GLU A 195 0.93 -2.05 -11.01
C GLU A 195 1.80 -0.81 -11.23
N ARG A 196 1.42 0.05 -12.18
CA ARG A 196 2.12 1.31 -12.52
C ARG A 196 1.74 2.47 -11.61
N LEU A 197 0.74 2.30 -10.75
CA LEU A 197 0.43 3.29 -9.73
C LEU A 197 1.64 3.47 -8.80
N THR A 198 1.73 4.66 -8.23
CA THR A 198 2.76 4.96 -7.21
C THR A 198 2.30 4.48 -5.84
N PHE A 199 3.27 4.24 -4.95
CA PHE A 199 3.00 3.91 -3.56
C PHE A 199 2.17 4.99 -2.85
N ASN A 200 2.34 6.26 -3.24
CA ASN A 200 1.48 7.36 -2.82
C ASN A 200 0.01 7.10 -3.12
N GLN A 201 -0.29 6.73 -4.37
CA GLN A 201 -1.67 6.48 -4.80
C GLN A 201 -2.26 5.26 -4.08
N TYR A 202 -1.47 4.22 -3.86
CA TYR A 202 -1.90 3.05 -3.11
C TYR A 202 -2.22 3.37 -1.65
N LEU A 203 -1.23 3.85 -0.89
CA LEU A 203 -1.40 4.02 0.56
C LEU A 203 -2.39 5.15 0.90
N SER A 204 -2.42 6.25 0.13
CA SER A 204 -3.44 7.29 0.35
C SER A 204 -4.86 6.76 0.18
N LYS A 205 -5.09 5.89 -0.82
CA LYS A 205 -6.40 5.26 -1.04
C LYS A 205 -6.76 4.26 0.04
N LEU A 206 -5.80 3.47 0.53
CA LEU A 206 -6.05 2.61 1.70
C LEU A 206 -6.46 3.41 2.94
N ILE A 207 -5.75 4.51 3.23
CA ILE A 207 -6.07 5.36 4.39
C ILE A 207 -7.46 5.99 4.24
N GLU A 208 -7.80 6.47 3.04
CA GLU A 208 -9.12 7.05 2.75
C GLU A 208 -10.24 6.01 2.89
N LEU A 209 -10.07 4.84 2.26
CA LEU A 209 -11.05 3.76 2.30
C LEU A 209 -11.22 3.14 3.69
N LYS A 210 -10.18 3.18 4.55
CA LYS A 210 -10.28 2.72 5.94
C LYS A 210 -11.43 3.38 6.70
N ALA A 211 -11.86 4.58 6.29
CA ALA A 211 -13.02 5.26 6.86
C ALA A 211 -14.37 4.57 6.58
N LEU A 212 -14.42 3.59 5.66
CA LEU A 212 -15.61 2.80 5.35
C LEU A 212 -15.80 1.61 6.29
N GLU A 213 -14.72 1.10 6.87
CA GLU A 213 -14.79 -0.13 7.66
C GLU A 213 -15.63 0.04 8.92
N ASN A 214 -16.49 -0.94 9.16
CA ASN A 214 -17.34 -1.10 10.32
C ASN A 214 -17.82 -2.56 10.40
N ASP A 215 -18.69 -2.90 11.36
CA ASP A 215 -19.17 -4.27 11.57
C ASP A 215 -19.86 -4.89 10.34
N MET A 216 -20.41 -4.05 9.45
CA MET A 216 -21.10 -4.45 8.23
C MET A 216 -20.26 -4.30 6.96
N VAL A 217 -19.18 -3.52 6.99
CA VAL A 217 -18.37 -3.22 5.80
C VAL A 217 -16.91 -3.54 6.07
N SER A 218 -16.32 -4.41 5.25
CA SER A 218 -14.90 -4.76 5.35
C SER A 218 -14.20 -4.54 4.02
N ILE A 219 -12.93 -4.11 4.09
CA ILE A 219 -12.03 -4.13 2.94
C ILE A 219 -11.34 -5.48 2.94
N SER A 220 -11.30 -6.13 1.78
CA SER A 220 -10.63 -7.42 1.64
C SER A 220 -9.14 -7.29 1.94
N PRO A 221 -8.56 -8.21 2.74
CA PRO A 221 -7.12 -8.24 2.96
C PRO A 221 -6.35 -8.69 1.70
N ILE A 222 -7.03 -9.09 0.62
CA ILE A 222 -6.37 -9.46 -0.64
C ILE A 222 -6.31 -8.24 -1.54
N HIS A 223 -5.10 -7.72 -1.76
CA HIS A 223 -4.85 -6.61 -2.66
C HIS A 223 -4.35 -7.12 -4.01
N PHE A 224 -5.08 -6.82 -5.08
CA PHE A 224 -4.75 -7.27 -6.43
C PHE A 224 -3.92 -6.21 -7.14
N ILE A 225 -2.64 -6.52 -7.41
CA ILE A 225 -1.70 -5.67 -8.13
C ILE A 225 -1.54 -6.24 -9.54
N TYR A 226 -2.27 -5.69 -10.51
CA TYR A 226 -2.38 -6.29 -11.84
C TYR A 226 -1.51 -5.60 -12.90
N ASP A 227 -1.03 -6.40 -13.84
CA ASP A 227 -0.41 -5.92 -15.08
C ASP A 227 -1.48 -5.91 -16.17
N LYS A 228 -1.88 -4.71 -16.60
CA LYS A 228 -2.90 -4.53 -17.63
C LYS A 228 -2.61 -5.33 -18.91
N LYS A 229 -1.33 -5.54 -19.27
CA LYS A 229 -0.95 -6.26 -20.49
C LYS A 229 -1.12 -7.78 -20.37
N LYS A 230 -1.24 -8.30 -19.15
CA LYS A 230 -1.40 -9.73 -18.86
C LYS A 230 -2.82 -10.08 -18.45
N LEU A 231 -3.71 -9.10 -18.26
CA LEU A 231 -5.10 -9.38 -17.95
C LEU A 231 -5.72 -10.25 -19.06
N PRO A 232 -6.56 -11.24 -18.71
CA PRO A 232 -7.28 -12.01 -19.71
C PRO A 232 -8.18 -11.08 -20.52
N ASP A 233 -8.49 -11.50 -21.76
CA ASP A 233 -9.48 -10.85 -22.62
C ASP A 233 -10.90 -11.13 -22.07
N CYS A 234 -11.16 -10.56 -20.91
CA CYS A 234 -12.42 -10.54 -20.23
C CYS A 234 -12.72 -9.08 -19.90
N ASP A 235 -13.99 -8.72 -19.84
CA ASP A 235 -14.45 -7.39 -19.39
C ASP A 235 -14.06 -7.08 -17.92
N CYS A 236 -13.14 -7.85 -17.33
CA CYS A 236 -12.60 -7.70 -15.99
C CYS A 236 -11.96 -6.33 -15.73
N GLY A 237 -11.46 -5.65 -16.79
CA GLY A 237 -10.75 -4.38 -16.69
C GLY A 237 -11.53 -3.14 -17.13
N MET A 238 -12.79 -3.30 -17.57
CA MET A 238 -13.71 -2.17 -17.68
C MET A 238 -14.09 -1.73 -16.26
#